data_AF-A0A7V0S3A8-F1
#
_entry.id   AF-A0A7V0S3A8-F1
#
_cell.length_a   1.000
_cell.length_b   1.000
_cell.length_c   1.000
_cell.angle_alpha   90.00
_cell.angle_beta   90.00
_cell.angle_gamma   90.00
#
_symmetry.space_group_name_H-M   'P 1'
#
loop_
_entity.id
_entity.type
_entity.pdbx_description
1 polymer ?
#
loop_
_entity_poly.entity_id
_entity_poly.type
_entity_poly.pdbx_seq_one_letter_code
_entity_poly.pdbx_strand_id
1 'polypeptide(L)'
;METTNRFNVKRFLLLLRNDLFCNYRTLLIGAGTVAAIYFIATLAPLIFSQRSVDSDFHSGFFPAALYICGFLLSAAAFSEIHHSQKNTAFFMLPATRLEKLASRLLLTTIGFVVIGIIFYFLLNLLSFLIAALFSTAQFSLFNPFSREMLLTIAVYLVAQSLFLFGGIYFKSHAFMKTGLALFGFAVATALFSAIIFRIVYHDFFYHMQVMDNYLAHDFIYLEDFSKTLFSIAKYLFWLALAPFFWMLSYIRLGEKEV
;
A
#
# COMPACT_ATOMS: atom_id res chain seq x y z
N MET A 1 -30.11 27.26 8.37
CA MET A 1 -29.01 26.33 8.69
C MET A 1 -27.75 26.88 8.06
N GLU A 2 -26.95 27.62 8.83
CA GLU A 2 -25.77 28.29 8.30
C GLU A 2 -24.66 27.31 7.93
N THR A 3 -23.97 27.67 6.85
CA THR A 3 -22.93 26.94 6.14
C THR A 3 -21.75 26.53 7.04
N THR A 4 -21.79 25.33 7.60
CA THR A 4 -20.63 24.66 8.23
C THR A 4 -19.67 24.10 7.16
N ASN A 5 -19.29 24.93 6.19
CA ASN A 5 -18.41 24.54 5.08
C ASN A 5 -16.92 24.86 5.34
N ARG A 6 -16.58 25.28 6.56
CA ARG A 6 -15.18 25.56 6.97
C ARG A 6 -14.59 24.37 7.72
N PHE A 7 -13.38 24.00 7.32
CA PHE A 7 -12.58 22.97 7.99
C PHE A 7 -12.30 23.37 9.43
N ASN A 8 -12.62 22.50 10.39
CA ASN A 8 -12.39 22.71 11.81
C ASN A 8 -11.54 21.57 12.39
N VAL A 9 -10.33 21.94 12.82
CA VAL A 9 -9.33 21.01 13.37
C VAL A 9 -9.85 20.25 14.59
N LYS A 10 -10.67 20.86 15.45
CA LYS A 10 -11.21 20.19 16.64
C LYS A 10 -12.17 19.06 16.26
N ARG A 11 -13.07 19.31 15.29
CA ARG A 11 -14.01 18.30 14.76
C ARG A 11 -13.25 17.17 14.07
N PHE A 12 -12.24 17.51 13.28
CA PHE A 12 -11.36 16.56 12.62
C PHE A 12 -10.64 15.62 13.62
N LEU A 13 -10.03 16.17 14.68
CA LEU A 13 -9.34 15.36 15.70
C LEU A 13 -10.29 14.46 16.50
N LEU A 14 -11.49 14.96 16.83
CA LEU A 14 -12.52 14.17 17.49
C LEU A 14 -12.96 12.98 16.63
N LEU A 15 -13.10 13.20 15.33
CA LEU A 15 -13.46 12.16 14.36
C LEU A 15 -12.35 11.11 14.24
N LEU A 16 -11.09 11.55 14.13
CA LEU A 16 -9.92 10.66 14.11
C LEU A 16 -9.85 9.78 15.37
N ARG A 17 -10.05 10.40 16.54
CA ARG A 17 -10.11 9.70 17.83
C ARG A 17 -11.25 8.67 17.82
N ASN A 18 -12.45 9.06 17.41
CA ASN A 18 -13.60 8.18 17.35
C ASN A 18 -13.34 6.96 16.45
N ASP A 19 -12.78 7.17 15.26
CA ASP A 19 -12.47 6.09 14.31
C ASP A 19 -11.49 5.05 14.88
N LEU A 20 -10.49 5.49 15.64
CA LEU A 20 -9.55 4.62 16.35
C LEU A 20 -10.24 3.83 17.47
N PHE A 21 -11.06 4.49 18.28
CA PHE A 21 -11.79 3.83 19.37
C PHE A 21 -12.89 2.90 18.89
N CYS A 22 -13.50 3.13 17.73
CA CYS A 22 -14.46 2.20 17.17
C CYS A 22 -13.80 0.92 16.64
N ASN A 23 -12.57 1.03 16.11
CA ASN A 23 -11.87 -0.08 15.44
C ASN A 23 -10.71 -0.69 16.25
N TYR A 24 -10.47 -0.23 17.49
CA TYR A 24 -9.31 -0.65 18.29
C TYR A 24 -9.22 -2.16 18.51
N ARG A 25 -10.35 -2.87 18.68
CA ARG A 25 -10.35 -4.34 18.87
C ARG A 25 -9.83 -5.05 17.63
N THR A 26 -10.34 -4.67 16.47
CA THR A 26 -9.90 -5.22 15.19
C THR A 26 -8.43 -4.91 14.93
N LEU A 27 -7.98 -3.69 15.25
CA LEU A 27 -6.57 -3.30 15.13
C LEU A 27 -5.67 -4.11 16.08
N LEU A 28 -6.08 -4.32 17.33
CA LEU A 28 -5.33 -5.11 18.31
C LEU A 28 -5.22 -6.58 17.92
N ILE A 29 -6.32 -7.18 17.42
CA ILE A 29 -6.30 -8.56 16.92
C ILE A 29 -5.33 -8.65 15.73
N GLY A 30 -5.42 -7.73 14.77
CA GLY A 30 -4.51 -7.69 13.63
C GLY A 30 -3.05 -7.51 14.04
N ALA A 31 -2.76 -6.60 14.96
CA ALA A 31 -1.42 -6.40 15.51
C ALA A 31 -0.90 -7.65 16.21
N GLY A 32 -1.73 -8.32 17.01
CA GLY A 32 -1.40 -9.58 17.67
C GLY A 32 -1.08 -10.70 16.67
N THR A 33 -1.84 -10.81 15.57
CA THR A 33 -1.54 -11.77 14.50
C THR A 33 -0.19 -11.50 13.84
N VAL A 34 0.10 -10.25 13.49
CA VAL A 34 1.40 -9.87 12.90
C VAL A 34 2.55 -10.14 13.86
N ALA A 35 2.39 -9.81 15.15
CA ALA A 35 3.38 -10.10 16.18
C ALA A 35 3.63 -11.61 16.32
N ALA A 36 2.58 -12.43 16.35
CA ALA A 36 2.71 -13.88 16.44
C ALA A 36 3.49 -14.45 15.25
N ILE A 37 3.14 -14.04 14.02
CA ILE A 37 3.85 -14.44 12.80
C ILE A 37 5.32 -14.01 12.86
N TYR A 38 5.58 -12.77 13.29
CA TYR A 38 6.94 -12.25 13.43
C TYR A 38 7.78 -13.05 14.44
N PHE A 39 7.23 -13.36 15.61
CA PHE A 39 7.95 -14.15 16.61
C PHE A 39 8.22 -15.58 16.13
N ILE A 40 7.26 -16.21 15.46
CA ILE A 40 7.50 -17.54 14.86
C ILE A 40 8.61 -17.46 13.82
N ALA A 41 8.57 -16.46 12.93
CA ALA A 41 9.55 -16.29 11.86
C ALA A 41 10.96 -15.96 12.36
N THR A 42 11.10 -15.30 13.52
CA THR A 42 12.40 -14.87 14.06
C THR A 42 12.94 -15.82 15.14
N LEU A 43 12.12 -16.26 16.08
CA LEU A 43 12.55 -17.08 17.21
C LEU A 43 12.74 -18.56 16.82
N ALA A 44 11.90 -19.12 15.95
CA ALA A 44 12.04 -20.53 15.58
C ALA A 44 13.40 -20.82 14.90
N PRO A 45 13.85 -20.05 13.88
CA PRO A 45 15.18 -20.26 13.30
C PRO A 45 16.31 -20.03 14.30
N LEU A 46 16.14 -19.07 15.21
CA LEU A 46 17.16 -18.69 16.19
C LEU A 46 17.38 -19.78 17.25
N ILE A 47 16.32 -20.49 17.66
CA ILE A 47 16.39 -21.59 18.64
C ILE A 47 16.80 -22.91 17.98
N PHE A 48 16.18 -23.27 16.85
CA PHE A 48 16.34 -24.61 16.27
C PHE A 48 17.51 -24.73 15.29
N SER A 49 17.88 -23.65 14.61
CA SER A 49 18.91 -23.68 13.55
C SER A 49 20.11 -22.77 13.82
N GLN A 50 20.12 -22.05 14.95
CA GLN A 50 21.16 -21.06 15.33
C GLN A 50 21.47 -20.05 14.20
N ARG A 51 20.51 -19.81 13.32
CA ARG A 51 20.67 -18.90 12.19
C ARG A 51 20.55 -17.47 12.68
N SER A 52 21.48 -16.60 12.27
CA SER A 52 21.41 -15.17 12.54
C SER A 52 20.20 -14.55 11.83
N VAL A 53 19.63 -13.52 12.46
CA VAL A 53 18.59 -12.68 11.84
C VAL A 53 19.28 -11.44 11.29
N ASP A 54 19.57 -11.48 10.00
CA ASP A 54 20.29 -10.43 9.29
C ASP A 54 19.33 -9.31 8.84
N SER A 55 19.91 -8.18 8.41
CA SER A 55 19.18 -7.02 7.91
C SER A 55 18.21 -7.35 6.77
N ASP A 56 18.56 -8.36 5.97
CA ASP A 56 17.78 -8.80 4.81
C ASP A 56 16.41 -9.33 5.23
N PHE A 57 16.31 -9.98 6.38
CA PHE A 57 15.02 -10.44 6.91
C PHE A 57 14.09 -9.24 7.18
N HIS A 58 14.63 -8.18 7.79
CA HIS A 58 13.87 -6.96 8.04
C HIS A 58 13.48 -6.25 6.74
N SER A 59 14.37 -6.26 5.74
CA SER A 59 14.13 -5.72 4.40
C SER A 59 12.97 -6.39 3.66
N GLY A 60 12.70 -7.67 3.92
CA GLY A 60 11.56 -8.37 3.32
C GLY A 60 10.28 -8.31 4.17
N PHE A 61 10.40 -8.57 5.47
CA PHE A 61 9.24 -8.78 6.33
C PHE A 61 8.47 -7.49 6.63
N PHE A 62 9.18 -6.39 6.95
CA PHE A 62 8.52 -5.13 7.29
C PHE A 62 7.71 -4.57 6.10
N PRO A 63 8.26 -4.48 4.87
CA PRO A 63 7.49 -4.09 3.69
C PRO A 63 6.27 -4.96 3.43
N ALA A 64 6.41 -6.29 3.54
CA ALA A 64 5.30 -7.21 3.33
C ALA A 64 4.16 -6.97 4.33
N ALA A 65 4.48 -6.82 5.61
CA ALA A 65 3.51 -6.49 6.65
C ALA A 65 2.86 -5.12 6.41
N LEU A 66 3.66 -4.10 6.08
CA LEU A 66 3.19 -2.74 5.80
C LEU A 66 2.21 -2.73 4.62
N TYR A 67 2.56 -3.36 3.51
CA TYR A 67 1.73 -3.42 2.31
C TYR A 67 0.45 -4.20 2.55
N ILE A 68 0.52 -5.43 3.07
CA ILE A 68 -0.67 -6.27 3.25
C ILE A 68 -1.62 -5.63 4.26
N CYS A 69 -1.14 -5.31 5.46
CA CYS A 69 -1.98 -4.76 6.51
C CYS A 69 -2.46 -3.34 6.19
N GLY A 70 -1.59 -2.52 5.59
CA GLY A 70 -1.93 -1.14 5.23
C GLY A 70 -2.94 -1.05 4.09
N PHE A 71 -2.81 -1.88 3.05
CA PHE A 71 -3.79 -1.95 1.97
C PHE A 71 -5.13 -2.53 2.45
N LEU A 72 -5.10 -3.54 3.33
CA LEU A 72 -6.32 -4.09 3.93
C LEU A 72 -7.05 -3.03 4.76
N LEU A 73 -6.33 -2.27 5.59
CA LEU A 73 -6.88 -1.18 6.38
C LEU A 73 -7.46 -0.08 5.48
N SER A 74 -6.76 0.27 4.40
CA SER A 74 -7.19 1.31 3.45
C SER A 74 -8.44 0.90 2.69
N ALA A 75 -8.53 -0.35 2.25
CA ALA A 75 -9.72 -0.89 1.61
C ALA A 75 -10.91 -1.00 2.59
N ALA A 76 -10.64 -1.21 3.88
CA ALA A 76 -11.66 -1.28 4.93
C ALA A 76 -12.10 0.08 5.48
N ALA A 77 -11.35 1.15 5.23
CA ALA A 77 -11.55 2.48 5.82
C ALA A 77 -12.95 3.07 5.57
N PHE A 78 -13.58 2.71 4.45
CA PHE A 78 -14.92 3.17 4.05
C PHE A 78 -15.98 2.07 4.08
N SER A 79 -15.71 0.95 4.74
CA SER A 79 -16.64 -0.18 4.86
C SER A 79 -17.98 0.21 5.52
N GLU A 80 -17.98 1.22 6.40
CA GLU A 80 -19.16 1.71 7.12
C GLU A 80 -20.24 2.29 6.19
N ILE A 81 -19.85 2.90 5.06
CA ILE A 81 -20.77 3.50 4.09
C ILE A 81 -21.63 2.43 3.40
N HIS A 82 -21.14 1.20 3.33
CA HIS A 82 -21.80 0.11 2.63
C HIS A 82 -22.75 -0.71 3.52
N HIS A 83 -22.73 -0.47 4.84
CA HIS A 83 -23.59 -1.12 5.81
C HIS A 83 -24.82 -0.27 6.11
N SER A 84 -26.04 -0.77 5.86
CA SER A 84 -27.28 0.00 6.01
C SER A 84 -27.46 0.67 7.37
N GLN A 85 -27.04 0.02 8.46
CA GLN A 85 -27.15 0.57 9.82
C GLN A 85 -26.04 1.58 10.17
N LYS A 86 -24.82 1.38 9.65
CA LYS A 86 -23.67 2.25 9.94
C LYS A 86 -23.62 3.46 9.01
N ASN A 87 -24.19 3.34 7.81
CA ASN A 87 -24.21 4.37 6.80
C ASN A 87 -24.97 5.62 7.27
N THR A 88 -26.15 5.43 7.85
CA THR A 88 -26.98 6.52 8.39
C THR A 88 -26.25 7.24 9.52
N ALA A 89 -25.63 6.50 10.44
CA ALA A 89 -24.83 7.09 11.52
C ALA A 89 -23.62 7.87 10.96
N PHE A 90 -22.94 7.35 9.95
CA PHE A 90 -21.77 7.99 9.32
C PHE A 90 -22.13 9.32 8.63
N PHE A 91 -23.28 9.40 7.96
CA PHE A 91 -23.72 10.63 7.32
C PHE A 91 -24.29 11.65 8.30
N MET A 92 -24.92 11.20 9.40
CA MET A 92 -25.39 12.09 10.48
C MET A 92 -24.25 12.74 11.29
N LEU A 93 -23.01 12.23 11.19
CA LEU A 93 -21.87 12.87 11.84
C LEU A 93 -21.74 14.31 11.34
N PRO A 94 -21.73 15.32 12.24
CA PRO A 94 -21.58 16.71 11.88
C PRO A 94 -20.11 16.94 11.52
N ALA A 95 -19.69 16.50 10.34
CA ALA A 95 -18.36 16.65 9.76
C ALA A 95 -18.48 16.89 8.26
N THR A 96 -17.63 17.75 7.72
CA THR A 96 -17.60 18.00 6.27
C THR A 96 -17.05 16.78 5.53
N ARG A 97 -17.40 16.63 4.24
CA ARG A 97 -16.85 15.58 3.37
C ARG A 97 -15.32 15.56 3.34
N LEU A 98 -14.70 16.75 3.32
CA LEU A 98 -13.25 16.90 3.35
C LEU A 98 -12.65 16.41 4.67
N GLU A 99 -13.26 16.74 5.81
CA GLU A 99 -12.81 16.26 7.12
C GLU A 99 -12.90 14.73 7.23
N LYS A 100 -14.00 14.13 6.74
CA LYS A 100 -14.20 12.67 6.73
C LYS A 100 -13.18 11.95 5.83
N LEU A 101 -12.88 12.50 4.65
CA LEU A 101 -11.87 11.93 3.76
C LEU A 101 -10.46 12.08 4.35
N ALA A 102 -10.13 13.28 4.83
CA ALA A 102 -8.81 13.58 5.38
C ALA A 102 -8.52 12.76 6.64
N SER A 103 -9.52 12.47 7.48
CA SER A 103 -9.30 11.70 8.71
C SER A 103 -8.92 10.26 8.39
N ARG A 104 -9.69 9.62 7.50
CA ARG A 104 -9.43 8.26 7.02
C ARG A 104 -8.13 8.18 6.24
N LEU A 105 -7.83 9.17 5.41
CA LEU A 105 -6.57 9.26 4.67
C LEU A 105 -5.37 9.39 5.63
N LEU A 106 -5.42 10.30 6.61
CA LEU A 106 -4.33 10.48 7.58
C LEU A 106 -4.10 9.20 8.41
N LEU A 107 -5.17 8.56 8.86
CA LEU A 107 -5.08 7.31 9.63
C LEU A 107 -4.45 6.17 8.84
N THR A 108 -4.81 6.02 7.57
CA THR A 108 -4.34 4.92 6.71
C THR A 108 -2.96 5.18 6.10
N THR A 109 -2.53 6.44 6.01
CA THR A 109 -1.21 6.84 5.51
C THR A 109 -0.22 7.01 6.66
N ILE A 110 -0.11 8.22 7.19
CA ILE A 110 0.90 8.63 8.17
C ILE A 110 0.66 7.91 9.50
N GLY A 111 -0.60 7.84 9.95
CA GLY A 111 -0.94 7.19 11.22
C GLY A 111 -0.51 5.73 11.24
N PHE A 112 -0.87 4.97 10.21
CA PHE A 112 -0.51 3.57 10.09
C PHE A 112 1.00 3.34 9.96
N VAL A 113 1.70 4.15 9.16
CA VAL A 113 3.16 4.04 8.99
C VAL A 113 3.89 4.29 10.31
N VAL A 114 3.56 5.37 11.01
CA VAL A 114 4.22 5.74 12.27
C VAL A 114 3.97 4.67 13.34
N ILE A 115 2.71 4.24 13.50
CA ILE A 115 2.36 3.18 14.46
C ILE A 115 3.06 1.87 14.08
N GLY A 116 3.10 1.52 12.79
CA GLY A 116 3.75 0.32 12.28
C GLY A 116 5.26 0.30 12.54
N ILE A 117 5.96 1.42 12.33
CA ILE A 117 7.39 1.56 12.63
C ILE A 117 7.65 1.35 14.12
N ILE A 118 6.89 2.04 14.98
CA ILE A 118 7.05 1.93 16.44
C ILE A 118 6.77 0.49 16.90
N PHE A 119 5.68 -0.10 16.41
CA PHE A 119 5.30 -1.46 16.74
C PHE A 119 6.34 -2.49 16.31
N TYR A 120 6.83 -2.40 15.08
CA TYR A 120 7.85 -3.31 14.57
C TYR A 120 9.18 -3.15 15.31
N PHE A 121 9.58 -1.92 15.61
CA PHE A 121 10.78 -1.65 16.40
C PHE A 121 10.68 -2.27 17.81
N LEU A 122 9.53 -2.17 18.47
CA LEU A 122 9.30 -2.81 19.77
C LEU A 122 9.36 -4.34 19.67
N LEU A 123 8.80 -4.94 18.62
CA LEU A 123 8.90 -6.39 18.40
C LEU A 123 10.35 -6.83 18.16
N ASN A 124 11.10 -6.08 17.35
CA ASN A 124 12.51 -6.33 17.09
C ASN A 124 13.35 -6.24 18.37
N LEU A 125 13.12 -5.20 19.18
CA LEU A 125 13.78 -5.04 20.48
C LEU A 125 13.47 -6.21 21.43
N LEU A 126 12.21 -6.66 21.49
CA LEU A 126 11.84 -7.79 22.32
C LEU A 126 12.53 -9.09 21.84
N SER A 127 12.54 -9.34 20.53
CA SER A 127 13.24 -10.48 19.95
C SER A 127 14.74 -10.44 20.19
N PHE A 128 15.36 -9.26 20.13
CA PHE A 128 16.78 -9.08 20.46
C PHE A 128 17.07 -9.43 21.92
N LEU A 129 16.24 -8.97 22.86
CA LEU A 129 16.38 -9.31 24.29
C LEU A 129 16.22 -10.81 24.54
N ILE A 130 15.26 -11.45 23.89
CA ILE A 130 15.08 -12.91 23.98
C ILE A 130 16.29 -13.63 23.38
N ALA A 131 16.76 -13.19 22.21
CA ALA A 131 17.93 -13.77 21.57
C ALA A 131 19.16 -13.69 22.48
N ALA A 132 19.40 -12.54 23.13
CA ALA A 132 20.50 -12.36 24.07
C ALA A 132 20.46 -13.29 25.30
N LEU A 133 19.27 -13.75 25.69
CA LEU A 133 19.10 -14.69 26.82
C LEU A 133 19.28 -16.16 26.41
N PHE A 134 18.91 -16.53 25.18
CA PHE A 134 18.81 -17.93 24.75
C PHE A 134 19.82 -18.36 23.70
N SER A 135 20.47 -17.43 22.99
CA SER A 135 21.35 -17.74 21.86
C SER A 135 22.58 -16.83 21.81
N THR A 136 23.67 -17.34 21.24
CA THR A 136 24.87 -16.56 20.90
C THR A 136 24.82 -16.00 19.48
N ALA A 137 23.75 -16.28 18.72
CA ALA A 137 23.59 -15.84 17.35
C ALA A 137 23.42 -14.31 17.26
N GLN A 138 24.04 -13.71 16.24
CA GLN A 138 23.92 -12.28 15.99
C GLN A 138 22.50 -11.92 15.55
N PHE A 139 21.96 -10.86 16.15
CA PHE A 139 20.63 -10.34 15.84
C PHE A 139 20.76 -8.87 15.47
N SER A 140 20.42 -8.54 14.22
CA SER A 140 20.52 -7.16 13.73
C SER A 140 19.34 -6.32 14.25
N LEU A 141 19.63 -5.07 14.64
CA LEU A 141 18.60 -4.12 15.05
C LEU A 141 17.94 -3.51 13.82
N PHE A 142 16.61 -3.39 13.88
CA PHE A 142 15.84 -2.77 12.81
C PHE A 142 16.13 -1.27 12.71
N ASN A 143 16.52 -0.83 11.50
CA ASN A 143 16.69 0.59 11.18
C ASN A 143 15.63 1.06 10.17
N PRO A 144 14.63 1.87 10.61
CA PRO A 144 13.57 2.38 9.72
C PRO A 144 14.05 3.50 8.79
N PHE A 145 15.21 4.11 9.04
CA PHE A 145 15.73 5.24 8.28
C PHE A 145 16.69 4.82 7.16
N SER A 146 16.79 3.52 6.85
CA SER A 146 17.54 3.08 5.68
C SER A 146 16.87 3.56 4.38
N ARG A 147 17.69 3.79 3.34
CA ARG A 147 17.19 4.26 2.04
C ARG A 147 16.13 3.34 1.46
N GLU A 148 16.31 2.02 1.59
CA GLU A 148 15.37 1.01 1.11
C GLU A 148 14.03 1.05 1.86
N MET A 149 14.06 1.24 3.18
CA MET A 149 12.85 1.38 4.00
C MET A 149 12.09 2.65 3.65
N LEU A 150 12.79 3.78 3.52
CA LEU A 150 12.17 5.04 3.13
C LEU A 150 11.53 4.97 1.75
N LEU A 151 12.21 4.32 0.78
CA LEU A 151 11.64 4.08 -0.55
C LEU A 151 10.39 3.21 -0.47
N THR A 152 10.42 2.15 0.33
CA THR A 152 9.27 1.25 0.52
C THR A 152 8.07 1.99 1.11
N ILE A 153 8.30 2.80 2.16
CA ILE A 153 7.28 3.63 2.80
C ILE A 153 6.70 4.63 1.80
N ALA A 154 7.56 5.24 0.99
CA ALA A 154 7.13 6.21 0.00
C ALA A 154 6.30 5.56 -1.13
N VAL A 155 6.68 4.36 -1.58
CA VAL A 155 5.86 3.54 -2.50
C VAL A 155 4.52 3.15 -1.87
N TYR A 156 4.51 2.78 -0.57
CA TYR A 156 3.28 2.51 0.17
C TYR A 156 2.33 3.71 0.12
N LEU A 157 2.82 4.90 0.48
CA LEU A 157 1.98 6.11 0.54
C LEU A 157 1.29 6.42 -0.79
N VAL A 158 1.95 6.16 -1.91
CA VAL A 158 1.37 6.31 -3.24
C VAL A 158 0.37 5.20 -3.53
N ALA A 159 0.78 3.93 -3.38
CA ALA A 159 -0.05 2.76 -3.71
C ALA A 159 -1.31 2.66 -2.83
N GLN A 160 -1.23 3.13 -1.59
CA GLN A 160 -2.32 3.15 -0.63
C GLN A 160 -3.55 3.92 -1.15
N SER A 161 -3.35 4.97 -1.94
CA SER A 161 -4.43 5.79 -2.52
C SER A 161 -5.40 4.97 -3.40
N LEU A 162 -4.90 3.96 -4.13
CA LEU A 162 -5.69 3.05 -4.96
C LEU A 162 -6.67 2.22 -4.13
N PHE A 163 -6.16 1.63 -3.04
CA PHE A 163 -6.93 0.78 -2.15
C PHE A 163 -7.96 1.58 -1.36
N LEU A 164 -7.62 2.81 -0.97
CA LEU A 164 -8.54 3.73 -0.33
C LEU A 164 -9.71 4.09 -1.26
N PHE A 165 -9.43 4.44 -2.52
CA PHE A 165 -10.47 4.69 -3.52
C PHE A 165 -11.35 3.45 -3.75
N GLY A 166 -10.72 2.28 -3.89
CA GLY A 166 -11.46 1.04 -4.07
C GLY A 166 -12.35 0.65 -2.89
N GLY A 167 -11.98 1.03 -1.67
CA GLY A 167 -12.83 0.91 -0.48
C GLY A 167 -14.15 1.69 -0.61
N ILE A 168 -14.12 2.84 -1.29
CA ILE A 168 -15.32 3.64 -1.56
C ILE A 168 -16.11 3.04 -2.73
N TYR A 169 -15.42 2.61 -3.79
CA TYR A 169 -16.05 2.11 -5.01
C TYR A 169 -16.75 0.75 -4.81
N PHE A 170 -16.07 -0.23 -4.22
CA PHE A 170 -16.57 -1.59 -4.10
C PHE A 170 -17.35 -1.81 -2.79
N LYS A 171 -18.60 -2.29 -2.90
CA LYS A 171 -19.48 -2.54 -1.73
C LYS A 171 -19.01 -3.63 -0.78
N SER A 172 -18.29 -4.62 -1.31
CA SER A 172 -17.94 -5.83 -0.57
C SER A 172 -16.63 -6.38 -1.12
N HIS A 173 -15.79 -6.89 -0.23
CA HIS A 173 -14.45 -7.43 -0.52
C HIS A 173 -13.58 -6.44 -1.31
N ALA A 174 -13.56 -5.17 -0.88
CA ALA A 174 -12.91 -4.09 -1.60
C ALA A 174 -11.44 -4.38 -1.92
N PHE A 175 -10.68 -4.93 -0.96
CA PHE A 175 -9.27 -5.29 -1.15
C PHE A 175 -9.07 -6.32 -2.29
N MET A 176 -9.90 -7.37 -2.33
CA MET A 176 -9.76 -8.41 -3.34
C MET A 176 -10.19 -7.89 -4.73
N LYS A 177 -11.22 -7.05 -4.77
CA LYS A 177 -11.71 -6.45 -6.03
C LYS A 177 -10.77 -5.40 -6.59
N THR A 178 -10.11 -4.60 -5.74
CA THR A 178 -9.05 -3.70 -6.19
C THR A 178 -7.86 -4.46 -6.73
N GLY A 179 -7.43 -5.51 -6.03
CA GLY A 179 -6.37 -6.40 -6.51
C GLY A 179 -6.72 -7.02 -7.86
N LEU A 180 -7.94 -7.54 -8.02
CA LEU A 180 -8.42 -8.12 -9.27
C LEU A 180 -8.51 -7.10 -10.41
N ALA A 181 -8.98 -5.87 -10.12
CA ALA A 181 -9.04 -4.80 -11.10
C ALA A 181 -7.63 -4.38 -11.57
N LEU A 182 -6.68 -4.27 -10.64
CA LEU A 182 -5.28 -3.98 -10.97
C LEU A 182 -4.65 -5.11 -11.78
N PHE A 183 -4.92 -6.37 -11.42
CA PHE A 183 -4.44 -7.53 -12.16
C PHE A 183 -5.01 -7.57 -13.58
N GLY A 184 -6.32 -7.37 -13.73
CA GLY A 184 -6.97 -7.31 -15.04
C GLY A 184 -6.43 -6.18 -15.91
N PHE A 185 -6.18 -5.01 -15.32
CA PHE A 185 -5.55 -3.88 -16.02
C PHE A 185 -4.11 -4.20 -16.45
N ALA A 186 -3.31 -4.85 -15.59
CA ALA A 186 -1.95 -5.26 -15.92
C ALA A 186 -1.93 -6.27 -17.07
N VAL A 187 -2.82 -7.27 -17.05
CA VAL A 187 -2.97 -8.26 -18.13
C VAL A 187 -3.41 -7.59 -19.43
N ALA A 188 -4.40 -6.70 -19.39
CA ALA A 188 -4.84 -5.96 -20.58
C ALA A 188 -3.71 -5.13 -21.19
N THR A 189 -2.91 -4.46 -20.35
CA THR A 189 -1.76 -3.67 -20.80
C THR A 189 -0.66 -4.55 -21.39
N ALA A 190 -0.40 -5.72 -20.80
CA ALA A 190 0.56 -6.70 -21.31
C ALA A 190 0.13 -7.32 -22.64
N LEU A 191 -1.17 -7.61 -22.81
CA LEU A 191 -1.70 -8.11 -24.08
C LEU A 191 -1.64 -7.02 -25.16
N PHE A 192 -2.01 -5.79 -24.82
CA PHE A 192 -1.92 -4.66 -25.73
C PHE A 192 -0.48 -4.41 -26.17
N SER A 193 0.48 -4.43 -25.25
CA SER A 193 1.90 -4.28 -25.59
C SER A 193 2.41 -5.45 -26.44
N ALA A 194 1.99 -6.68 -26.17
CA ALA A 194 2.34 -7.84 -26.98
C ALA A 194 1.77 -7.76 -28.41
N ILE A 195 0.54 -7.27 -28.57
CA ILE A 195 -0.09 -7.05 -29.88
C ILE A 195 0.66 -5.97 -30.66
N ILE A 196 0.93 -4.81 -30.03
CA ILE A 196 1.72 -3.74 -30.66
C ILE A 196 3.09 -4.27 -31.07
N PHE A 197 3.78 -4.98 -30.16
CA PHE A 197 5.07 -5.57 -30.46
C PHE A 197 4.98 -6.51 -31.67
N ARG A 198 3.97 -7.37 -31.73
CA ARG A 198 3.76 -8.26 -32.88
C ARG A 198 3.49 -7.53 -34.19
N ILE A 199 2.77 -6.40 -34.16
CA ILE A 199 2.46 -5.61 -35.37
C ILE A 199 3.70 -4.83 -35.83
N VAL A 200 4.35 -4.11 -34.91
CA VAL A 200 5.52 -3.27 -35.20
C VAL A 200 6.71 -4.13 -35.67
N TYR A 201 6.89 -5.32 -35.10
CA TYR A 201 7.98 -6.23 -35.43
C TYR A 201 7.53 -7.40 -36.31
N HIS A 202 6.43 -7.25 -37.05
CA HIS A 202 5.93 -8.32 -37.92
C HIS A 202 7.01 -8.79 -38.93
N ASP A 203 7.74 -7.85 -39.52
CA ASP A 203 8.77 -8.14 -40.52
C ASP A 203 10.04 -8.77 -39.93
N PHE A 204 10.32 -8.51 -38.65
CA PHE A 204 11.42 -9.09 -37.88
C PHE A 204 11.25 -10.61 -37.68
N PHE A 205 10.02 -11.06 -37.41
CA PHE A 205 9.73 -12.49 -37.23
C PHE A 205 9.76 -13.30 -38.53
N TYR A 206 9.59 -12.65 -39.69
CA TYR A 206 9.54 -13.32 -40.99
C TYR A 206 10.93 -13.56 -41.61
N HIS A 207 11.93 -12.73 -41.30
CA HIS A 207 13.28 -12.77 -41.90
C HIS A 207 14.37 -13.32 -40.96
N MET A 208 14.00 -14.19 -40.01
CA MET A 208 14.84 -14.64 -38.88
C MET A 208 16.13 -15.43 -39.26
N GLN A 209 16.52 -15.50 -40.54
CA GLN A 209 17.71 -16.24 -41.00
C GLN A 209 18.85 -15.39 -41.54
N VAL A 210 18.70 -14.08 -41.72
CA VAL A 210 19.76 -13.26 -42.32
C VAL A 210 19.79 -11.89 -41.65
N MET A 211 20.84 -11.63 -40.85
CA MET A 211 21.45 -10.31 -40.53
C MET A 211 21.82 -10.15 -39.05
N ASP A 212 22.98 -10.67 -38.64
CA ASP A 212 23.55 -10.44 -37.30
C ASP A 212 23.95 -8.97 -37.00
N ASN A 213 24.05 -8.11 -38.02
CA ASN A 213 24.55 -6.72 -37.86
C ASN A 213 23.47 -5.63 -37.79
N TYR A 214 22.25 -5.87 -38.29
CA TYR A 214 21.14 -4.90 -38.18
C TYR A 214 20.41 -5.02 -36.83
N LEU A 215 20.53 -6.17 -36.15
CA LEU A 215 19.93 -6.43 -34.85
C LEU A 215 20.46 -5.49 -33.76
N ALA A 216 21.73 -5.11 -33.79
CA ALA A 216 22.28 -4.25 -32.75
C ALA A 216 21.67 -2.83 -32.77
N HIS A 217 21.30 -2.29 -33.94
CA HIS A 217 20.82 -0.91 -34.04
C HIS A 217 19.35 -0.75 -33.60
N ASP A 218 18.46 -1.66 -34.02
CA ASP A 218 17.04 -1.62 -33.63
C ASP A 218 16.80 -1.99 -32.16
N PHE A 219 17.62 -2.86 -31.58
CA PHE A 219 17.56 -3.15 -30.14
C PHE A 219 17.95 -1.95 -29.26
N ILE A 220 18.84 -1.06 -29.73
CA ILE A 220 19.22 0.15 -29.01
C ILE A 220 18.04 1.14 -28.93
N TYR A 221 17.30 1.34 -30.03
CA TYR A 221 16.10 2.20 -30.01
C TYR A 221 14.97 1.62 -29.14
N LEU A 222 14.83 0.29 -29.09
CA LEU A 222 13.92 -0.38 -28.17
C LEU A 222 14.29 -0.15 -26.71
N GLU A 223 15.58 -0.24 -26.39
CA GLU A 223 16.08 0.01 -25.04
C GLU A 223 15.77 1.45 -24.61
N ASP A 224 16.02 2.43 -25.48
CA ASP A 224 15.76 3.85 -25.21
C ASP A 224 14.26 4.18 -25.13
N PHE A 225 13.42 3.58 -25.99
CA PHE A 225 11.97 3.71 -25.90
C PHE A 225 11.44 3.12 -24.59
N SER A 226 11.93 1.93 -24.20
CA SER A 226 11.54 1.29 -22.94
C SER A 226 11.94 2.11 -21.71
N LYS A 227 13.15 2.69 -21.71
CA LYS A 227 13.65 3.59 -20.66
C LYS A 227 12.82 4.86 -20.56
N THR A 228 12.42 5.42 -21.70
CA THR A 228 11.57 6.62 -21.76
C THR A 228 10.17 6.32 -21.20
N LEU A 229 9.54 5.23 -21.65
CA LEU A 229 8.25 4.79 -21.12
C LEU A 229 8.30 4.51 -19.62
N PHE A 230 9.35 3.82 -19.15
CA PHE A 230 9.53 3.54 -17.73
C PHE A 230 9.71 4.83 -16.92
N SER A 231 10.43 5.81 -17.47
CA SER A 231 10.59 7.12 -16.83
C SER A 231 9.27 7.87 -16.74
N ILE A 232 8.48 7.92 -17.83
CA ILE A 232 7.14 8.53 -17.84
C ILE A 232 6.23 7.83 -16.82
N ALA A 233 6.21 6.49 -16.81
CA ALA A 233 5.42 5.71 -15.87
C ALA A 233 5.84 5.99 -14.41
N LYS A 234 7.14 6.11 -14.14
CA LYS A 234 7.67 6.51 -12.83
C LYS A 234 7.18 7.90 -12.43
N TYR A 235 7.27 8.90 -13.29
CA TYR A 235 6.75 10.24 -12.98
C TYR A 235 5.23 10.23 -12.75
N LEU A 236 4.49 9.50 -13.57
CA LEU A 236 3.03 9.35 -13.41
C LEU A 236 2.68 8.68 -12.07
N PHE A 237 3.40 7.61 -11.70
CA PHE A 237 3.25 6.94 -10.43
C PHE A 237 3.49 7.88 -9.25
N TRP A 238 4.63 8.58 -9.22
CA TRP A 238 5.00 9.43 -8.08
C TRP A 238 4.18 10.72 -7.97
N LEU A 239 3.83 11.35 -9.10
CA LEU A 239 3.26 12.70 -9.11
C LEU A 239 1.75 12.72 -9.36
N ALA A 240 1.23 11.86 -10.23
CA ALA A 240 -0.16 11.94 -10.68
C ALA A 240 -1.08 10.98 -9.93
N LEU A 241 -0.59 9.79 -9.58
CA LEU A 241 -1.44 8.70 -9.10
C LEU A 241 -2.14 9.04 -7.78
N ALA A 242 -1.40 9.44 -6.75
CA ALA A 242 -2.00 9.75 -5.44
C ALA A 242 -2.99 10.94 -5.49
N PRO A 243 -2.65 12.11 -6.08
CA PRO A 243 -3.61 13.22 -6.19
C PRO A 243 -4.87 12.85 -6.97
N PHE A 244 -4.71 12.09 -8.06
CA PHE A 244 -5.83 11.65 -8.88
C PHE A 244 -6.81 10.77 -8.10
N PHE A 245 -6.32 9.77 -7.38
CA PHE A 245 -7.18 8.87 -6.59
C PHE A 245 -7.79 9.54 -5.35
N TRP A 246 -7.10 10.52 -4.75
CA TRP A 246 -7.69 11.33 -3.69
C TRP A 246 -8.83 12.22 -4.19
N MET A 247 -8.67 12.85 -5.36
CA MET A 247 -9.73 13.63 -5.99
C MET A 247 -10.94 12.76 -6.35
N LEU A 248 -10.70 11.59 -6.94
CA LEU A 248 -11.76 10.65 -7.32
C LEU A 248 -12.52 10.11 -6.10
N SER A 249 -11.79 9.87 -5.00
CA SER A 249 -12.38 9.50 -3.70
C SER A 249 -13.29 10.58 -3.15
N TYR A 250 -12.91 11.86 -3.28
CA TYR A 250 -13.73 13.00 -2.84
C TYR A 250 -15.04 13.11 -3.63
N ILE A 251 -14.98 13.01 -4.96
CA ILE A 251 -16.16 13.08 -5.83
C ILE A 251 -17.12 11.92 -5.52
N ARG A 252 -16.60 10.70 -5.45
CA ARG A 252 -17.40 9.50 -5.21
C ARG A 252 -18.04 9.47 -3.83
N LEU A 253 -17.41 10.08 -2.83
CA LEU A 253 -18.01 10.24 -1.51
C LEU A 253 -19.24 11.16 -1.55
N GLY A 254 -19.21 12.21 -2.39
CA GLY A 254 -20.35 13.09 -2.60
C GLY A 254 -21.54 12.40 -3.26
N GLU A 255 -21.30 11.53 -4.24
CA GLU A 255 -22.37 10.76 -4.91
C GLU A 255 -23.11 9.79 -3.98
N LYS A 256 -22.52 9.42 -2.85
CA LYS A 256 -23.15 8.51 -1.87
C LYS A 256 -23.89 9.20 -0.74
N GLU A 257 -23.72 10.51 -0.61
CA GLU A 257 -24.40 11.34 0.39
C GLU A 257 -25.81 11.76 -0.08
N VAL A 258 -26.06 11.70 -1.39
CA VAL A 258 -27.36 11.96 -2.05
C VAL A 258 -28.19 10.68 -2.12
#